data_AF-A0A238L5B4-F1
#
_entry.id   AF-A0A238L5B4-F1
#
_cell.length_a   1.000
_cell.length_b   1.000
_cell.length_c   1.000
_cell.angle_alpha   90.00
_cell.angle_beta   90.00
_cell.angle_gamma   90.00
#
_symmetry.space_group_name_H-M   'P 1'
#
loop_
_entity.id
_entity.type
_entity.pdbx_description
1 polymer ?
#
loop_
_entity_poly.entity_id
_entity_poly.type
_entity_poly.pdbx_seq_one_letter_code
_entity_poly.pdbx_strand_id
1 'polypeptide(L)'
;MDAAPDWGGDPDHTNPEQAQTPALSSCRMMTFLALAAKAGWPVAGHKIDPYLLRNLSVTHPNHVWAMDITYIPMARGFIYLVAVVDRATRRILAWRVSITLDAGFCIGALEEA
;
A
#
# COMPACT_ATOMS: atom_id res chain seq x y z
N MET A 1 1.52 14.91 12.42
CA MET A 1 0.35 14.42 13.16
C MET A 1 0.48 12.92 13.12
N ASP A 2 0.67 12.30 14.28
CA ASP A 2 0.60 10.85 14.46
C ASP A 2 -0.87 10.46 14.19
N ALA A 3 -1.14 9.53 13.27
CA ALA A 3 -2.50 9.04 13.02
C ALA A 3 -2.90 7.91 13.99
N ALA A 4 -2.03 7.58 14.96
CA ALA A 4 -2.32 6.82 16.18
C ALA A 4 -2.42 7.75 17.42
N PRO A 5 -3.50 8.56 17.55
CA PRO A 5 -3.65 9.52 18.65
C PRO A 5 -3.78 8.88 20.04
N ASP A 6 -4.00 7.56 20.09
CA ASP A 6 -4.14 6.72 21.27
C ASP A 6 -2.80 6.15 21.80
N TRP A 7 -1.71 6.20 21.03
CA TRP A 7 -0.40 5.65 21.45
C TRP A 7 0.23 6.42 22.63
N GLY A 8 -0.05 7.71 22.76
CA GLY A 8 0.25 8.48 23.96
C GLY A 8 1.73 8.69 24.31
N GLY A 9 2.70 8.22 23.52
CA GLY A 9 4.12 8.46 23.78
C GLY A 9 4.82 7.44 24.68
N ASP A 10 4.19 6.30 24.96
CA ASP A 10 4.71 5.29 25.90
C ASP A 10 6.06 4.70 25.44
N PRO A 11 7.16 4.86 26.20
CA PRO A 11 8.48 4.31 25.83
C PRO A 11 8.53 2.78 25.81
N ASP A 12 7.63 2.10 26.53
CA ASP A 12 7.61 0.65 26.64
C ASP A 12 6.83 -0.03 25.51
N HIS A 13 6.06 0.75 24.73
CA HIS A 13 5.27 0.27 23.59
C HIS A 13 5.71 0.92 22.28
N THR A 14 6.09 0.12 21.29
CA THR A 14 6.48 0.64 19.96
C THR A 14 5.29 1.32 19.27
N ASN A 15 5.48 2.52 18.73
CA ASN A 15 4.44 3.21 17.96
C ASN A 15 3.97 2.30 16.79
N PRO A 16 2.67 1.99 16.68
CA PRO A 16 2.14 1.12 15.64
C PRO A 16 2.42 1.62 14.22
N GLU A 17 2.50 2.92 13.98
CA GLU A 17 2.88 3.49 12.68
C GLU A 17 4.35 3.26 12.36
N GLN A 18 5.23 3.39 13.36
CA GLN A 18 6.65 3.09 13.22
C GLN A 18 6.90 1.60 13.01
N ALA A 19 6.03 0.73 13.53
CA ALA A 19 6.06 -0.72 13.29
C ALA A 19 5.48 -1.09 11.91
N GLN A 20 4.47 -0.37 11.43
CA GLN A 20 3.85 -0.55 10.11
C GLN A 20 4.72 -0.01 8.97
N THR A 21 5.47 1.07 9.19
CA THR A 21 6.36 1.69 8.18
C THR A 21 7.38 0.69 7.58
N PRO A 22 8.14 -0.11 8.35
CA PRO A 22 9.04 -1.11 7.78
C PRO A 22 8.31 -2.28 7.12
N ALA A 23 7.07 -2.59 7.55
CA ALA A 23 6.25 -3.64 6.96
C ALA A 23 5.69 -3.25 5.58
N LEU A 24 5.22 -2.00 5.45
CA LEU A 24 4.73 -1.41 4.20
C LEU A 24 5.88 -1.13 3.23
N SER A 25 7.03 -0.66 3.73
CA SER A 25 8.26 -0.45 2.95
C SER A 25 8.75 -1.69 2.22
N SER A 26 8.52 -2.87 2.81
CA SER A 26 9.10 -4.12 2.32
C SER A 26 8.08 -5.03 1.60
N CYS A 27 6.85 -4.58 1.34
CA CYS A 27 5.75 -5.44 0.88
C CYS A 27 5.56 -6.69 1.77
N ARG A 28 5.95 -6.61 3.05
CA ARG A 28 5.85 -7.69 4.03
C ARG A 28 4.67 -7.47 4.98
N MET A 29 3.67 -6.69 4.58
CA MET A 29 2.44 -6.49 5.36
C MET A 29 1.86 -7.81 5.85
N MET A 30 1.85 -8.85 5.01
CA MET A 30 1.42 -10.20 5.40
C MET A 30 2.34 -10.86 6.43
N THR A 31 3.66 -10.67 6.34
CA THR A 31 4.61 -11.15 7.35
C THR A 31 4.44 -10.41 8.67
N PHE A 32 4.19 -9.10 8.62
CA PHE A 32 3.92 -8.29 9.81
C PHE A 32 2.62 -8.71 10.50
N LEU A 33 1.53 -8.90 9.76
CA LEU A 33 0.27 -9.41 10.29
C LEU A 33 0.44 -10.82 10.90
N ALA A 34 1.22 -11.69 10.25
CA ALA A 34 1.52 -13.01 10.79
C ALA A 34 2.35 -12.95 12.10
N LEU A 35 3.32 -12.03 12.19
CA LEU A 35 4.11 -11.81 13.40
C LEU A 35 3.29 -11.16 14.52
N ALA A 36 2.43 -10.19 14.18
CA ALA A 36 1.50 -9.55 15.11
C ALA A 36 0.53 -10.56 15.70
N ALA A 37 -0.04 -11.45 14.87
CA ALA A 37 -0.87 -12.55 15.33
C ALA A 37 -0.10 -13.52 16.25
N LYS A 38 1.16 -13.83 15.92
CA LYS A 38 2.03 -14.67 16.78
C LYS A 38 2.37 -13.99 18.11
N ALA A 39 2.52 -12.68 18.13
CA ALA A 39 2.78 -11.88 19.33
C ALA A 39 1.53 -11.65 20.20
N GLY A 40 0.36 -12.17 19.77
CA GLY A 40 -0.90 -11.98 20.48
C GLY A 40 -1.49 -10.58 20.34
N TRP A 41 -0.99 -9.77 19.41
CA TRP A 41 -1.60 -8.49 19.10
C TRP A 41 -2.99 -8.73 18.48
N PRO A 42 -4.00 -7.93 18.85
CA PRO A 42 -5.32 -8.05 18.24
C PRO A 42 -5.24 -7.68 16.76
N VAL A 43 -5.10 -8.70 15.91
CA VAL A 43 -5.21 -8.55 14.46
C VAL A 43 -6.67 -8.79 14.10
N ALA A 44 -7.35 -7.75 13.64
CA ALA A 44 -8.71 -7.89 13.13
C ALA A 44 -8.73 -8.97 12.03
N GLY A 45 -9.52 -10.03 12.24
CA GLY A 45 -9.70 -11.07 11.23
C GLY A 45 -10.31 -10.47 9.97
N HIS A 46 -9.69 -10.73 8.82
CA HIS A 46 -10.19 -10.26 7.52
C HIS A 46 -10.66 -11.46 6.69
N LYS A 47 -11.80 -11.30 6.00
CA LYS A 47 -12.33 -12.29 5.06
C LYS A 47 -11.38 -12.42 3.85
N ILE A 48 -10.70 -13.55 3.74
CA ILE A 48 -9.81 -13.84 2.60
C ILE A 48 -10.66 -14.12 1.36
N ASP A 49 -10.69 -13.19 0.42
CA ASP A 49 -11.31 -13.41 -0.89
C ASP A 49 -10.34 -14.14 -1.84
N PRO A 50 -10.85 -15.01 -2.74
CA PRO A 50 -10.00 -15.73 -3.68
C PRO A 50 -9.32 -14.77 -4.66
N TYR A 51 -8.01 -14.96 -4.89
CA TYR A 51 -7.29 -14.20 -5.92
C TYR A 51 -7.87 -14.51 -7.31
N LEU A 52 -8.54 -13.53 -7.90
CA LEU A 52 -9.32 -13.70 -9.13
C LEU A 52 -8.46 -13.87 -10.38
N LEU A 53 -7.18 -13.46 -10.33
CA LEU A 53 -6.25 -13.59 -11.45
C LEU A 53 -5.48 -14.93 -11.43
N ARG A 54 -5.88 -15.90 -10.59
CA ARG A 54 -5.29 -17.25 -10.61
C ARG A 54 -5.52 -17.88 -11.99
N ASN A 55 -4.46 -18.47 -12.57
CA ASN A 55 -4.48 -19.14 -13.88
C ASN A 55 -4.81 -18.24 -15.09
N LEU A 56 -4.81 -16.91 -14.94
CA LEU A 56 -4.96 -15.99 -16.06
C LEU A 56 -3.59 -15.72 -16.72
N SER A 57 -3.44 -16.10 -17.98
CA SER A 57 -2.27 -15.73 -18.80
C SER A 57 -2.46 -14.34 -19.42
N VAL A 58 -1.61 -13.40 -19.02
CA VAL A 58 -1.61 -12.03 -19.55
C VAL A 58 -0.80 -12.00 -20.86
N THR A 59 -1.49 -12.11 -22.00
CA THR A 59 -0.85 -12.32 -23.32
C THR A 59 -0.81 -11.09 -24.23
N HIS A 60 -1.57 -10.04 -23.96
CA HIS A 60 -1.64 -8.85 -24.80
C HIS A 60 -1.75 -7.56 -23.97
N PRO A 61 -1.37 -6.40 -24.54
CA PRO A 61 -1.57 -5.09 -23.90
C PRO A 61 -3.03 -4.85 -23.53
N ASN A 62 -3.26 -4.06 -22.47
CA ASN A 62 -4.57 -3.68 -21.95
C ASN A 62 -5.46 -4.85 -21.51
N HIS A 63 -4.86 -6.00 -21.19
CA HIS A 63 -5.58 -7.14 -20.63
C HIS A 63 -5.77 -7.03 -19.12
N VAL A 64 -4.70 -6.67 -18.41
CA VAL A 64 -4.71 -6.55 -16.95
C VAL A 64 -3.88 -5.34 -16.56
N TRP A 65 -4.47 -4.46 -15.75
CA TRP A 65 -3.78 -3.33 -15.16
C TRP A 65 -3.46 -3.64 -13.70
N ALA A 66 -2.33 -3.15 -13.23
CA ALA A 66 -1.98 -3.10 -11.83
C ALA A 66 -1.87 -1.65 -11.41
N MET A 67 -2.43 -1.34 -10.25
CA MET A 67 -2.28 -0.04 -9.62
C MET A 67 -1.54 -0.26 -8.30
N ASP A 68 -0.54 0.57 -8.05
CA ASP A 68 0.23 0.54 -6.81
C ASP A 68 0.44 1.96 -6.30
N ILE A 69 0.52 2.08 -4.97
CA ILE A 69 0.77 3.36 -4.29
C ILE A 69 2.03 3.18 -3.46
N THR A 70 2.98 4.10 -3.64
CA THR A 70 4.23 4.13 -2.90
C THR A 70 4.51 5.53 -2.37
N TYR A 71 5.45 5.64 -1.45
CA TYR A 71 5.92 6.91 -0.90
C TYR A 71 7.33 7.21 -1.39
N ILE A 72 7.56 8.47 -1.76
CA ILE A 72 8.87 8.97 -2.17
C ILE A 72 9.42 9.83 -1.02
N PRO A 73 10.55 9.45 -0.40
CA PRO A 73 11.14 10.23 0.67
C PRO A 73 11.68 11.56 0.13
N MET A 74 11.40 12.65 0.85
CA MET A 74 11.87 13.99 0.56
C MET A 74 12.81 14.48 1.68
N ALA A 75 13.56 15.56 1.43
CA ALA A 75 14.41 16.18 2.47
C ALA A 75 13.62 16.53 3.75
N ARG A 76 12.32 16.80 3.62
CA ARG A 76 11.40 16.98 4.75
C ARG A 76 10.06 16.33 4.44
N GLY A 77 9.84 15.13 4.98
CA GLY A 77 8.60 14.37 4.80
C GLY A 77 8.65 13.41 3.61
N PHE A 78 7.47 13.09 3.06
CA PHE A 78 7.30 12.18 1.92
C PHE A 78 6.15 12.69 1.04
N ILE A 79 6.14 12.23 -0.21
CA ILE A 79 4.99 12.39 -1.12
C ILE A 79 4.47 11.01 -1.51
N TYR A 80 3.17 10.90 -1.75
CA TYR A 80 2.54 9.69 -2.28
C TYR A 80 2.58 9.72 -3.80
N LEU A 81 2.98 8.61 -4.41
CA LEU A 81 2.92 8.36 -5.85
C LEU A 81 1.95 7.20 -6.07
N VAL A 82 0.94 7.40 -6.90
CA VAL A 82 0.14 6.31 -7.48
C VAL A 82 0.55 6.13 -8.94
N ALA A 83 0.67 4.87 -9.37
CA ALA A 83 0.93 4.54 -10.76
C ALA A 83 0.01 3.42 -11.23
N VAL A 84 -0.56 3.59 -12.42
CA VAL A 84 -1.31 2.55 -13.14
C VAL A 84 -0.40 1.98 -14.22
N VAL A 85 -0.21 0.66 -14.20
CA VAL A 85 0.76 -0.05 -15.04
C VAL A 85 0.05 -1.17 -15.80
N ASP A 86 0.27 -1.23 -17.11
CA ASP A 86 -0.16 -2.36 -17.91
C ASP A 86 0.74 -3.58 -17.65
N ARG A 87 0.13 -4.71 -17.26
CA ARG A 87 0.89 -5.90 -16.84
C ARG A 87 1.60 -6.61 -17.98
N ALA A 88 1.09 -6.51 -19.21
CA ALA A 88 1.66 -7.17 -20.37
C ALA A 88 2.90 -6.42 -20.89
N THR A 89 2.78 -5.11 -21.05
CA THR A 89 3.82 -4.24 -21.64
C THR A 89 4.76 -3.61 -20.62
N ARG A 90 4.42 -3.65 -19.33
CA ARG A 90 5.13 -2.98 -18.24
C ARG A 90 5.20 -1.46 -18.39
N ARG A 91 4.33 -0.86 -19.19
CA ARG A 91 4.25 0.59 -19.38
C ARG A 91 3.39 1.23 -18.30
N ILE A 92 3.80 2.41 -17.85
CA ILE A 92 2.97 3.29 -17.01
C ILE A 92 1.94 3.94 -17.93
N LEU A 93 0.66 3.75 -17.63
CA LEU A 93 -0.47 4.34 -18.35
C LEU A 93 -0.75 5.75 -17.85
N ALA A 94 -0.84 5.90 -16.53
CA ALA A 94 -0.97 7.18 -15.85
C ALA A 94 -0.35 7.12 -14.45
N TRP A 95 -0.03 8.28 -13.90
CA TRP A 95 0.50 8.42 -12.55
C TRP A 95 0.16 9.79 -11.98
N ARG A 96 0.03 9.86 -10.65
CA ARG A 96 -0.20 11.12 -9.94
C ARG A 96 0.54 11.15 -8.62
N VAL A 97 0.85 12.35 -8.16
CA VAL A 97 1.47 12.57 -6.85
C VAL A 97 0.58 13.44 -5.97
N SER A 98 0.58 13.15 -4.68
CA SER A 98 -0.10 13.94 -3.66
C SER A 98 0.73 14.01 -2.38
N ILE A 99 0.60 15.10 -1.63
CA ILE A 99 1.18 15.23 -0.28
C ILE A 99 0.24 14.67 0.80
N THR A 100 -0.93 14.18 0.41
CA THR A 100 -1.95 13.61 1.29
C THR A 100 -2.44 12.29 0.71
N LEU A 101 -2.67 11.29 1.56
CA LEU A 101 -3.23 10.01 1.14
C LEU A 101 -4.76 10.13 1.08
N ASP A 102 -5.28 10.56 -0.07
CA ASP A 102 -6.71 10.63 -0.36
C ASP A 102 -7.10 9.69 -1.52
N ALA A 103 -8.37 9.29 -1.60
CA ALA A 103 -8.84 8.43 -2.68
C ALA A 103 -8.98 9.18 -4.01
N GLY A 104 -9.17 10.51 -3.98
CA GLY A 104 -9.46 11.32 -5.16
C GLY A 104 -8.31 11.34 -6.15
N PHE A 105 -7.06 11.50 -5.67
CA PHE A 105 -5.90 11.47 -6.57
C PHE A 105 -5.68 10.08 -7.21
N CYS A 106 -6.01 9.00 -6.49
CA CYS A 106 -5.94 7.63 -7.01
C CYS A 106 -6.96 7.40 -8.13
N ILE A 107 -8.20 7.84 -7.90
CA ILE A 107 -9.27 7.78 -8.92
C ILE A 107 -8.87 8.57 -10.16
N GLY A 108 -8.35 9.79 -9.97
CA GLY A 108 -7.91 10.62 -11.10
C GLY A 108 -6.78 10.00 -11.93
N ALA A 109 -5.88 9.23 -11.31
CA ALA A 109 -4.86 8.48 -12.05
C ALA A 109 -5.47 7.30 -12.84
N LEU A 110 -6.49 6.66 -12.29
CA LEU A 110 -7.19 5.56 -12.98
C LEU A 110 -8.05 6.06 -14.15
N GLU A 111 -8.69 7.21 -14.02
CA GLU A 111 -9.49 7.83 -15.09
C GLU A 111 -8.64 8.35 -16.26
N GLU A 112 -7.37 8.65 -16.01
CA GLU A 112 -6.41 9.14 -17.01
C GLU A 112 -5.68 8.00 -17.76
N ALA A 113 -5.67 6.79 -17.20
CA ALA A 113 -5.00 5.59 -17.75
C ALA A 113 -5.76 4.99 -18.94
#